data_AF-A0A2G6PW99-F1
#
_entry.id   AF-A0A2G6PW99-F1
#
_cell.length_a   1.000
_cell.length_b   1.000
_cell.length_c   1.000
_cell.angle_alpha   90.00
_cell.angle_beta   90.00
_cell.angle_gamma   90.00
#
_symmetry.space_group_name_H-M   'P 1'
#
loop_
_entity.id
_entity.type
_entity.pdbx_description
1 polymer ?
#
loop_
_entity_poly.entity_id
_entity_poly.type
_entity_poly.pdbx_seq_one_letter_code
_entity_poly.pdbx_strand_id
1 'polypeptide(L)'
;TGAATPFIGLFGTVWGIMASFHDIGQRGSASLAVVAPGISEALIATAAGLAVAIPAVIFYNFYANKLEAAEGEMENFANDFLNLIERDFLSKVK
;
A
#
# COMPACT_ATOMS: atom_id res chain seq x y z
N THR A 1 -4.72 2.23 -3.86
CA THR A 1 -3.78 2.53 -2.75
C THR A 1 -3.42 1.24 -2.05
N GLY A 2 -2.13 0.88 -1.96
CA GLY A 2 -1.70 -0.29 -1.16
C GLY A 2 -2.12 -0.20 0.32
N ALA A 3 -2.42 1.01 0.80
CA ALA A 3 -2.96 1.29 2.13
C ALA A 3 -4.36 0.69 2.37
N ALA A 4 -5.18 0.46 1.33
CA ALA A 4 -6.52 -0.09 1.49
C ALA A 4 -6.53 -1.62 1.65
N THR A 5 -5.51 -2.29 1.12
CA THR A 5 -5.44 -3.75 1.01
C THR A 5 -5.48 -4.49 2.36
N PRO A 6 -4.82 -4.04 3.44
CA PRO A 6 -4.96 -4.65 4.76
C PRO A 6 -6.40 -4.60 5.29
N PHE A 7 -7.12 -3.52 5.02
CA PHE A 7 -8.50 -3.34 5.48
C PHE A 7 -9.47 -4.29 4.77
N ILE A 8 -9.19 -4.66 3.51
CA ILE A 8 -9.95 -5.70 2.79
C ILE A 8 -9.76 -7.06 3.47
N GLY A 9 -8.52 -7.40 3.87
CA GLY A 9 -8.23 -8.64 4.60
C GLY A 9 -8.83 -8.68 6.01
N LEU A 10 -8.83 -7.53 6.71
CA LEU A 10 -9.49 -7.37 8.01
C LEU A 10 -11.02 -7.48 7.90
N PHE A 11 -11.60 -6.92 6.84
CA PHE A 11 -13.03 -7.08 6.58
C PHE A 11 -13.38 -8.56 6.38
N GLY A 12 -12.57 -9.30 5.63
CA GLY A 12 -12.74 -10.74 5.43
C GLY A 12 -12.68 -11.54 6.74
N THR A 13 -11.75 -11.22 7.65
CA THR A 13 -11.71 -11.88 8.96
C THR A 13 -12.95 -11.61 9.78
N VAL A 14 -13.37 -10.35 9.87
CA VAL A 14 -14.56 -9.94 10.63
C VAL A 14 -15.81 -10.65 10.09
N TRP A 15 -15.97 -10.69 8.76
CA TRP A 15 -17.09 -11.38 8.13
C TRP A 15 -17.10 -12.88 8.42
N GLY A 16 -15.95 -13.56 8.25
CA GLY A 16 -15.84 -15.01 8.50
C GLY A 16 -16.07 -15.39 9.97
N ILE A 17 -15.60 -14.56 10.90
CA ILE A 17 -15.87 -14.73 12.33
C ILE A 17 -17.36 -14.51 12.62
N MET A 18 -18.00 -13.47 12.07
CA MET A 18 -19.44 -13.28 12.23
C MET A 18 -20.26 -14.47 11.72
N ALA A 19 -19.93 -15.00 10.54
CA ALA A 19 -20.60 -16.16 9.98
C ALA A 19 -20.45 -17.40 10.89
N SER A 20 -19.25 -17.61 11.44
CA SER A 20 -18.99 -18.71 12.38
C SER A 20 -19.82 -18.59 13.67
N PHE A 21 -19.97 -17.38 14.21
CA PHE A 21 -20.82 -17.13 15.38
C PHE A 21 -22.31 -17.22 15.08
N HIS A 22 -22.75 -16.83 13.87
CA HIS A 22 -24.12 -17.00 13.42
C HIS A 22 -24.53 -18.49 13.39
N ASP A 23 -23.64 -19.34 12.87
CA ASP A 23 -23.83 -20.79 12.85
C ASP A 23 -23.95 -21.40 14.25
N ILE A 24 -23.14 -20.93 15.21
CA ILE A 24 -23.28 -21.34 16.62
C ILE A 24 -24.68 -20.96 17.16
N GLY A 25 -25.12 -19.73 16.88
CA GLY A 25 -26.42 -19.24 17.33
C GLY A 25 -27.60 -20.05 16.78
N GLN A 26 -27.51 -20.49 15.51
CA GLN A 26 -28.53 -21.36 14.91
C GLN A 26 -28.54 -22.78 15.47
N ARG A 27 -27.35 -23.36 15.71
CA ARG A 27 -27.21 -24.75 16.18
C ARG A 27 -27.42 -24.90 17.69
N GLY A 28 -27.36 -23.82 18.45
CA GLY A 28 -27.54 -23.81 19.91
C GLY A 28 -26.43 -24.49 20.70
N SER A 29 -25.35 -24.95 20.04
CA SER A 29 -24.18 -25.54 20.69
C SER A 29 -22.89 -25.05 20.03
N ALA A 30 -21.91 -24.70 20.85
CA ALA A 30 -20.59 -24.30 20.40
C ALA A 30 -19.64 -25.50 20.47
N SER A 31 -19.43 -26.17 19.33
CA SER A 31 -18.37 -27.17 19.20
C SER A 31 -17.20 -26.58 18.42
N LEU A 32 -16.00 -26.62 19.00
CA LEU A 32 -14.76 -26.15 18.37
C LEU A 32 -14.53 -26.82 17.01
N ALA A 33 -14.88 -28.10 16.88
CA ALA A 33 -14.74 -28.84 15.63
C ALA A 33 -15.58 -28.25 14.48
N VAL A 34 -16.69 -27.58 14.81
CA VAL A 34 -17.63 -27.00 13.83
C VAL A 34 -17.20 -25.61 13.40
N VAL A 35 -16.59 -24.81 14.29
CA VAL A 35 -16.22 -23.41 14.01
C VAL A 35 -14.76 -23.18 13.66
N ALA A 36 -13.87 -24.10 14.04
CA ALA A 36 -12.45 -23.99 13.73
C ALA A 36 -12.15 -23.80 12.23
N PRO A 37 -12.84 -24.48 11.29
CA PRO A 37 -12.62 -24.26 9.86
C PRO A 37 -12.95 -22.82 9.41
N GLY A 38 -14.11 -22.28 9.81
CA GLY A 38 -14.53 -20.93 9.41
C GLY A 38 -13.63 -19.82 9.96
N ILE A 39 -13.13 -19.99 11.19
CA ILE A 39 -12.16 -19.05 11.79
C ILE A 39 -10.79 -19.16 11.11
N SER A 40 -10.37 -20.37 10.72
CA SER A 40 -9.11 -20.57 9.98
C SER A 40 -9.16 -19.87 8.62
N GLU A 41 -10.26 -20.03 7.88
CA GLU A 41 -10.46 -19.35 6.59
C GLU A 41 -10.50 -17.83 6.74
N ALA A 42 -11.14 -17.34 7.79
CA ALA A 42 -11.14 -15.93 8.14
C ALA A 42 -9.70 -15.42 8.28
N LEU A 43 -8.83 -16.09 9.05
CA LEU A 43 -7.43 -15.68 9.25
C LEU A 43 -6.61 -15.64 7.95
N ILE A 44 -6.89 -16.54 7.00
CA ILE A 44 -6.23 -16.53 5.68
C ILE A 44 -6.56 -15.24 4.92
N ALA A 45 -7.77 -14.69 5.05
CA ALA A 45 -8.15 -13.44 4.40
C ALA A 45 -7.25 -12.26 4.82
N THR A 46 -6.91 -12.15 6.11
CA THR A 46 -5.97 -11.13 6.60
C THR A 46 -4.54 -11.40 6.14
N ALA A 47 -4.09 -12.65 6.16
CA ALA A 47 -2.77 -13.01 5.65
C ALA A 47 -2.60 -12.63 4.17
N ALA A 48 -3.62 -12.89 3.34
CA ALA A 48 -3.66 -12.50 1.94
C ALA A 48 -3.65 -10.97 1.76
N GLY A 49 -4.43 -10.24 2.56
CA GLY A 49 -4.43 -8.78 2.55
C GLY A 49 -3.05 -8.18 2.84
N LEU A 50 -2.34 -8.72 3.83
CA LEU A 50 -0.97 -8.30 4.16
C LEU A 50 0.04 -8.69 3.07
N ALA A 51 -0.09 -9.90 2.49
CA ALA A 51 0.79 -10.38 1.43
C ALA A 51 0.75 -9.49 0.18
N VAL A 52 -0.39 -8.86 -0.11
CA VAL A 52 -0.52 -7.90 -1.22
C VAL A 52 -0.13 -6.48 -0.79
N ALA A 53 -0.44 -6.08 0.45
CA ALA A 53 -0.15 -4.73 0.95
C ALA A 53 1.35 -4.43 1.07
N ILE A 54 2.13 -5.36 1.63
CA ILE A 54 3.55 -5.15 1.93
C ILE A 54 4.35 -4.88 0.64
N PRO A 55 4.30 -5.72 -0.40
CA PRO A 55 5.00 -5.44 -1.64
C PRO A 55 4.54 -4.15 -2.30
N ALA A 56 3.23 -3.88 -2.31
CA ALA A 56 2.68 -2.67 -2.92
C ALA A 56 3.26 -1.39 -2.29
N VAL A 57 3.40 -1.34 -0.97
CA VAL A 57 3.99 -0.20 -0.26
C VAL A 57 5.50 -0.11 -0.50
N ILE A 58 6.22 -1.23 -0.55
CA ILE A 58 7.66 -1.25 -0.87
C ILE A 58 7.90 -0.66 -2.27
N PHE A 59 7.17 -1.15 -3.29
CA PHE A 59 7.30 -0.65 -4.65
C PHE A 59 6.92 0.82 -4.76
N TYR A 60 5.84 1.25 -4.10
CA TYR A 60 5.47 2.66 -4.08
C TYR A 60 6.60 3.55 -3.56
N ASN A 61 7.20 3.22 -2.41
CA ASN A 61 8.31 3.99 -1.85
C ASN A 61 9.55 3.96 -2.77
N PHE A 62 9.85 2.81 -3.37
CA PHE A 62 10.96 2.69 -4.31
C PHE A 62 10.81 3.63 -5.52
N TYR A 63 9.62 3.64 -6.16
CA TYR A 63 9.36 4.50 -7.30
C TYR A 63 9.23 5.97 -6.92
N ALA A 64 8.65 6.28 -5.75
CA ALA A 64 8.57 7.65 -5.24
C ALA A 64 9.96 8.27 -5.07
N ASN A 65 10.88 7.54 -4.41
CA ASN A 65 12.27 8.00 -4.24
C ASN A 65 12.98 8.19 -5.59
N LYS A 66 12.71 7.32 -6.56
CA LYS A 66 13.29 7.43 -7.90
C LYS A 66 12.74 8.63 -8.68
N LEU A 67 11.46 8.94 -8.49
CA LEU A 67 10.82 10.10 -9.08
C LEU A 67 11.43 11.39 -8.50
N GLU A 68 11.56 11.47 -7.17
CA GLU A 68 12.16 12.62 -6.48
C GLU A 68 13.61 12.87 -6.94
N ALA A 69 14.39 11.81 -7.12
CA ALA A 69 15.74 11.93 -7.67
C ALA A 69 15.75 12.49 -9.11
N ALA A 70 14.84 12.00 -9.97
CA ALA A 70 14.73 12.48 -11.34
C ALA A 70 14.23 13.93 -11.42
N GLU A 71 13.29 14.32 -10.55
CA GLU A 71 12.84 15.70 -10.39
C GLU A 71 13.99 16.61 -9.97
N GLY A 72 14.80 16.19 -8.98
CA GLY A 72 15.97 16.94 -8.55
C GLY A 72 17.03 17.11 -9.64
N GLU A 73 17.29 16.08 -10.46
CA GLU A 73 18.19 16.21 -11.62
C GLU A 73 17.67 17.22 -12.66
N MET A 74 16.36 17.20 -12.91
CA MET A 74 15.72 18.12 -13.85
C MET A 74 15.76 19.57 -13.34
N GLU A 75 15.54 19.79 -12.04
CA GLU A 75 15.67 21.11 -11.42
C GLU A 75 17.11 21.63 -11.49
N ASN A 76 18.10 20.77 -11.21
CA ASN A 76 19.51 21.14 -11.33
C ASN A 76 19.87 21.55 -12.76
N PHE A 77 19.43 20.77 -13.76
CA PHE A 77 19.64 21.11 -15.17
C PHE A 77 18.98 22.44 -15.55
N ALA A 78 17.76 22.69 -15.10
CA ALA A 78 17.06 23.95 -15.37
C ALA A 78 17.80 25.15 -14.78
N ASN A 79 18.29 25.03 -13.54
CA ASN A 79 19.08 26.07 -12.89
C ASN A 79 20.40 26.34 -13.63
N ASP A 80 21.13 25.28 -14.01
CA ASP A 80 22.37 25.42 -14.77
C ASP A 80 22.15 26.08 -16.14
N PHE A 81 21.06 25.73 -16.82
CA PHE A 81 20.68 26.32 -18.09
C PHE A 81 20.36 27.82 -17.96
N LEU A 82 19.59 28.21 -16.95
CA LEU A 82 19.29 29.62 -16.66
C LEU A 82 20.56 30.41 -16.33
N ASN A 83 21.43 29.85 -15.49
CA ASN A 83 22.72 30.47 -15.15
C ASN A 83 23.61 30.67 -16.38
N LEU A 84 23.59 29.74 -17.34
CA LEU A 84 24.35 29.84 -18.58
C LEU A 84 23.82 30.95 -19.49
N ILE A 85 22.49 31.07 -19.62
CA ILE A 85 21.84 32.16 -20.36
C ILE A 85 22.16 33.52 -19.72
N GLU A 86 22.04 33.64 -18.40
CA GLU A 86 22.34 34.89 -17.69
C GLU A 86 23.78 35.33 -17.94
N ARG A 87 24.73 34.39 -17.87
CA ARG A 87 26.15 34.67 -18.15
C ARG A 87 26.39 35.10 -19.60
N ASP A 88 25.78 34.45 -20.59
CA ASP A 88 25.93 34.85 -22.00
C ASP A 88 25.35 36.25 -22.24
N PHE A 89 24.18 36.53 -21.67
CA PHE A 89 23.51 37.82 -21.80
C PHE A 89 24.32 38.95 -21.14
N LEU A 90 24.80 38.74 -19.91
CA LEU A 90 25.66 39.70 -19.21
C LEU A 90 27.00 39.92 -19.94
N SER A 91 27.54 38.90 -20.61
CA SER A 91 28.78 39.02 -21.39
C SER A 91 28.62 39.87 -22.66
N LYS A 92 27.42 39.92 -23.26
CA LYS A 92 27.11 40.69 -24.47
C LYS A 92 26.69 42.14 -24.21
N VAL A 93 26.31 42.47 -22.97
CA VAL A 93 25.87 43.82 -22.57
C VAL A 93 27.03 44.72 -22.13
N LYS A 94 28.21 44.13 -21.86
CA LYS A 94 29.49 44.86 -21.74
C LYS A 94 30.12 45.10 -23.10
#